data_AF-A0A960DVP4-F1
#
_entry.id   AF-A0A960DVP4-F1
#
_cell.length_a   1.000
_cell.length_b   1.000
_cell.length_c   1.000
_cell.angle_alpha   90.00
_cell.angle_beta   90.00
_cell.angle_gamma   90.00
#
_symmetry.space_group_name_H-M   'P 1'
#
loop_
_entity.id
_entity.type
_entity.pdbx_description
1 polymer ?
#
loop_
_entity_poly.entity_id
_entity_poly.type
_entity_poly.pdbx_seq_one_letter_code
_entity_poly.pdbx_strand_id
1 'polypeptide(L)'
;MGRIVVVGLGPGDAALLTEGARAAIDRVLPAARFLRTARHPSAPVLGDVASFDHRYEAADTFDEVYRGIVDDLIAAAGEHDEVLYAVPGSPRVLERTVDLLCEAADAGRAEVEVLPALSFVDLAWVRLGVDPYEEGVRLIDGHRFEVAAAGERGPLLVAHCHNRRVLSDIKLAVDEPPTQPVVLLQRLGLPDEAVTVVHWADLDRSVEPDHLTSLYIPELAEPVAGEVARFVELVARLRAECPWDAEQTHRTLTRHLLEETYEVLEALGPVGDGGPDVDTEAYAHLEEELGDLLFQIVFHTTLATEAGAFGLGDVARGIHDKLVHRHPHVFGLVEVDGADDVVANWEEIKKAEKGRTSIFDGLPADLPALLYALKVAKKAASLGVVPPDPAPDAPLGERLLALVAAARAVDADVDPEAELRAAAAALRDRARAIEADAGGR
;
A
#
# COMPACT_ATOMS: atom_id res chain seq x y z
N MET A 1 33.95 -21.53 29.76
CA MET A 1 32.75 -21.35 28.92
C MET A 1 33.26 -21.53 27.51
N GLY A 2 32.69 -22.47 26.76
CA GLY A 2 33.17 -22.75 25.42
C GLY A 2 32.85 -21.63 24.44
N ARG A 3 33.69 -21.54 23.41
CA ARG A 3 33.60 -20.56 22.33
C ARG A 3 32.98 -21.21 21.09
N ILE A 4 32.04 -20.51 20.45
CA ILE A 4 31.41 -20.93 19.20
C ILE A 4 31.89 -19.99 18.10
N VAL A 5 32.62 -20.52 17.13
CA VAL A 5 33.09 -19.77 15.95
C VAL A 5 32.16 -20.06 14.79
N VAL A 6 31.43 -19.05 14.34
CA VAL A 6 30.52 -19.15 13.20
C VAL A 6 31.24 -18.73 11.93
N VAL A 7 31.19 -19.58 10.91
CA VAL A 7 31.79 -19.30 9.59
C VAL A 7 30.76 -19.42 8.48
N GLY A 8 30.86 -18.55 7.48
CA GLY A 8 30.06 -18.64 6.26
C GLY A 8 30.76 -19.45 5.18
N LEU A 9 30.00 -20.33 4.51
CA LEU A 9 30.47 -21.14 3.39
C LEU A 9 30.42 -20.41 2.04
N GLY A 10 29.95 -19.16 2.03
CA GLY A 10 29.72 -18.41 0.80
C GLY A 10 28.48 -18.89 0.04
N PRO A 11 28.09 -18.21 -1.05
CA PRO A 11 26.86 -18.50 -1.80
C PRO A 11 26.99 -19.66 -2.80
N GLY A 12 28.21 -20.15 -3.03
CA GLY A 12 28.50 -21.11 -4.09
C GLY A 12 29.56 -22.13 -3.68
N ASP A 13 30.49 -22.41 -4.58
CA ASP A 13 31.54 -23.39 -4.34
C ASP A 13 32.67 -22.89 -3.42
N ALA A 14 33.63 -23.77 -3.16
CA ALA A 14 34.69 -23.52 -2.21
C ALA A 14 35.59 -22.34 -2.59
N ALA A 15 35.66 -21.94 -3.87
CA ALA A 15 36.47 -20.79 -4.29
C ALA A 15 35.99 -19.46 -3.67
N LEU A 16 34.73 -19.40 -3.22
CA LEU A 16 34.14 -18.22 -2.58
C LEU A 16 34.28 -18.23 -1.05
N LEU A 17 34.91 -19.24 -0.45
CA LEU A 17 35.25 -19.22 0.98
C LEU A 17 36.35 -18.19 1.26
N THR A 18 36.17 -17.41 2.31
CA THR A 18 37.20 -16.48 2.79
C THR A 18 38.36 -17.25 3.43
N GLU A 19 39.56 -16.66 3.38
CA GLU A 19 40.74 -17.24 4.04
C GLU A 19 40.54 -17.35 5.57
N GLY A 20 39.83 -16.39 6.16
CA GLY A 20 39.46 -16.44 7.58
C GLY A 20 38.59 -17.65 7.93
N ALA A 21 37.58 -17.96 7.11
CA ALA A 21 36.75 -19.15 7.30
C ALA A 21 37.58 -20.44 7.15
N ARG A 22 38.47 -20.51 6.15
CA ARG A 22 39.37 -21.66 5.95
C ARG A 22 40.29 -21.88 7.15
N ALA A 23 40.94 -20.82 7.62
CA ALA A 23 41.82 -20.88 8.78
C ALA A 23 41.09 -21.33 10.05
N ALA A 24 39.84 -20.91 10.25
CA ALA A 24 39.02 -21.36 11.36
C ALA A 24 38.62 -22.85 11.22
N ILE A 25 38.24 -23.29 10.03
CA ILE A 25 37.95 -24.70 9.73
C ILE A 25 39.18 -25.56 10.04
N ASP A 26 40.36 -25.17 9.56
CA ASP A 26 41.60 -25.92 9.77
C ASP A 26 42.02 -25.97 11.25
N ARG A 27 41.74 -24.91 12.01
CA ARG A 27 42.08 -24.82 13.44
C ARG A 27 41.22 -25.73 14.32
N VAL A 28 39.91 -25.75 14.12
CA VAL A 28 38.96 -26.48 14.98
C VAL A 28 38.97 -27.96 14.63
N LEU A 29 38.97 -28.85 15.63
CA LEU A 29 39.02 -30.31 15.39
C LEU A 29 37.74 -30.79 14.67
N PRO A 30 37.81 -31.78 13.76
CA PRO A 30 36.64 -32.29 13.04
C PRO A 30 35.46 -32.71 13.93
N ALA A 31 35.74 -33.28 15.10
CA ALA A 31 34.70 -33.69 16.07
C ALA A 31 33.93 -32.52 16.69
N ALA A 32 34.48 -31.29 16.61
CA ALA A 32 33.90 -30.06 17.12
C ALA A 32 33.42 -29.12 15.99
N ARG A 33 33.28 -29.64 14.76
CA ARG A 33 32.74 -28.92 13.61
C ARG A 33 31.31 -29.37 13.33
N PHE A 34 30.44 -28.41 13.07
CA PHE A 34 29.04 -28.65 12.79
C PHE A 34 28.61 -27.88 11.54
N LEU A 35 27.82 -28.53 10.69
CA LEU A 35 27.21 -27.95 9.51
C LEU A 35 25.74 -27.65 9.77
N ARG A 36 25.26 -26.48 9.35
CA ARG A 36 23.81 -26.23 9.27
C ARG A 36 23.14 -27.21 8.30
N THR A 37 23.78 -27.50 7.18
CA THR A 37 23.34 -28.51 6.21
C THR A 37 24.52 -29.12 5.47
N ALA A 38 24.48 -30.43 5.21
CA ALA A 38 25.46 -31.12 4.38
C ALA A 38 25.22 -30.91 2.88
N ARG A 39 24.08 -30.33 2.49
CA ARG A 39 23.69 -30.13 1.07
C ARG A 39 24.36 -28.93 0.39
N HIS A 40 25.28 -28.26 1.08
CA HIS A 40 25.98 -27.09 0.55
C HIS A 40 27.17 -27.50 -0.35
N PRO A 41 27.40 -26.85 -1.51
CA PRO A 41 28.52 -27.17 -2.42
C PRO A 41 29.90 -27.13 -1.75
N SER A 42 30.10 -26.23 -0.79
CA SER A 42 31.34 -26.12 -0.01
C SER A 42 31.39 -26.98 1.26
N ALA A 43 30.33 -27.72 1.62
CA ALA A 43 30.32 -28.58 2.81
C ALA A 43 31.50 -29.60 2.85
N PRO A 44 31.95 -30.21 1.72
CA PRO A 44 33.07 -31.14 1.73
C PRO A 44 34.39 -30.57 2.26
N VAL A 45 34.57 -29.24 2.28
CA VAL A 45 35.77 -28.58 2.83
C VAL A 45 35.95 -28.88 4.32
N LEU A 46 34.86 -29.15 5.05
CA LEU A 46 34.91 -29.44 6.48
C LEU A 46 35.27 -30.90 6.79
N GLY A 47 35.22 -31.79 5.80
CA GLY A 47 35.36 -33.23 5.95
C GLY A 47 34.04 -33.92 6.32
N ASP A 48 34.12 -35.15 6.81
CA ASP A 48 32.99 -35.91 7.33
C ASP A 48 32.68 -35.44 8.76
N VAL A 49 31.77 -34.46 8.88
CA VAL A 49 31.39 -33.79 10.14
C VAL A 49 29.88 -33.81 10.33
N ALA A 50 29.43 -33.62 11.57
CA ALA A 50 28.01 -33.65 11.89
C ALA A 50 27.26 -32.50 11.20
N SER A 51 26.05 -32.79 10.69
CA SER A 51 25.10 -31.77 10.20
C SER A 51 23.80 -31.78 10.99
N PHE A 52 23.12 -30.64 10.98
CA PHE A 52 21.81 -30.48 11.61
C PHE A 52 20.63 -30.80 10.67
N ASP A 53 20.87 -31.46 9.53
CA ASP A 53 19.80 -31.83 8.58
C ASP A 53 18.70 -32.66 9.26
N HIS A 54 19.07 -33.54 10.20
CA HIS A 54 18.15 -34.36 10.99
C HIS A 54 17.14 -33.54 11.83
N ARG A 55 17.49 -32.30 12.24
CA ARG A 55 16.58 -31.43 12.99
C ARG A 55 15.46 -30.92 12.09
N TYR A 56 15.78 -30.58 10.83
CA TYR A 56 14.79 -30.18 9.83
C TYR A 56 13.84 -31.31 9.45
N GLU A 57 14.28 -32.57 9.58
CA GLU A 57 13.43 -33.74 9.30
C GLU A 57 12.50 -34.10 10.48
N ALA A 58 12.87 -33.73 11.70
CA ALA A 58 12.19 -34.18 12.92
C ALA A 58 11.27 -33.14 13.57
N ALA A 59 11.48 -31.84 13.36
CA ALA A 59 10.72 -30.78 14.00
C ALA A 59 9.51 -30.34 13.17
N ASP A 60 8.46 -29.87 13.85
CA ASP A 60 7.22 -29.43 13.21
C ASP A 60 7.32 -27.97 12.73
N THR A 61 8.23 -27.18 13.31
CA THR A 61 8.42 -25.77 12.96
C THR A 61 9.90 -25.39 12.79
N PHE A 62 10.19 -24.40 11.95
CA PHE A 62 11.54 -23.88 11.79
C PHE A 62 12.11 -23.27 13.07
N ASP A 63 11.27 -22.63 13.89
CA ASP A 63 11.70 -22.00 15.14
C ASP A 63 12.19 -23.04 16.16
N GLU A 64 11.56 -24.22 16.21
CA GLU A 64 12.05 -25.37 16.98
C GLU A 64 13.38 -25.90 16.44
N VAL A 65 13.53 -26.01 15.11
CA VAL A 65 14.81 -26.38 14.49
C VAL A 65 15.91 -25.43 14.93
N TYR A 66 15.69 -24.13 14.78
CA TYR A 66 16.72 -23.13 15.05
C TYR A 66 17.13 -23.08 16.53
N ARG A 67 16.16 -23.11 17.45
CA ARG A 67 16.47 -23.17 18.90
C ARG A 67 17.18 -24.46 19.26
N GLY A 68 16.75 -25.58 18.70
CA GLY A 68 17.39 -26.86 18.93
C GLY A 68 18.86 -26.88 18.48
N ILE A 69 19.18 -26.30 17.31
CA ILE A 69 20.56 -26.18 16.83
C ILE A 69 21.40 -25.34 17.80
N VAL A 70 20.85 -24.21 18.27
CA VAL A 70 21.53 -23.31 19.23
C VAL A 70 21.87 -24.06 20.53
N ASP A 71 20.90 -24.80 21.08
CA ASP A 71 21.11 -25.54 22.32
C ASP A 71 22.17 -26.65 22.17
N ASP A 72 22.19 -27.36 21.05
CA ASP A 72 23.21 -28.36 20.73
C ASP A 72 24.61 -27.75 20.62
N LEU A 73 24.72 -26.59 19.95
CA LEU A 73 26.00 -25.89 19.79
C LEU A 73 26.53 -25.37 21.12
N ILE A 74 25.66 -24.87 21.99
CA ILE A 74 26.04 -24.43 23.35
C ILE A 74 26.49 -25.63 24.19
N ALA A 75 25.78 -26.76 24.11
CA ALA A 75 26.19 -27.98 24.78
C ALA A 75 27.56 -28.47 24.29
N ALA A 76 27.76 -28.54 22.97
CA ALA A 76 29.02 -28.94 22.36
C ALA A 76 30.18 -27.98 22.72
N ALA A 77 29.92 -26.68 22.80
CA ALA A 77 30.91 -25.70 23.27
C ALA A 77 31.35 -26.00 24.71
N GLY A 78 30.42 -26.42 25.57
CA GLY A 78 30.72 -26.88 26.93
C GLY A 78 31.64 -28.11 27.00
N GLU A 79 31.65 -28.94 25.94
CA GLU A 79 32.46 -30.17 25.86
C GLU A 79 33.83 -29.96 25.19
N HIS A 80 33.93 -29.04 24.24
CA HIS A 80 35.10 -28.92 23.35
C HIS A 80 35.95 -27.65 23.51
N ASP A 81 35.63 -26.75 24.44
CA ASP A 81 36.24 -25.42 24.65
C ASP A 81 36.15 -24.46 23.45
N GLU A 82 36.28 -24.93 22.21
CA GLU A 82 36.01 -24.22 20.95
C GLU A 82 35.29 -25.16 19.97
N VAL A 83 34.14 -24.72 19.44
CA VAL A 83 33.39 -25.40 18.37
C VAL A 83 33.20 -24.50 17.16
N LEU A 84 33.08 -25.09 15.99
CA LEU A 84 32.83 -24.37 14.74
C LEU A 84 31.45 -24.70 14.20
N TYR A 85 30.70 -23.67 13.85
CA TYR A 85 29.41 -23.79 13.19
C TYR A 85 29.46 -23.14 11.80
N ALA A 86 29.31 -23.95 10.77
CA ALA A 86 29.35 -23.51 9.37
C ALA A 86 27.94 -23.39 8.78
N VAL A 87 27.65 -22.20 8.24
CA VAL A 87 26.34 -21.84 7.65
C VAL A 87 26.49 -21.50 6.16
N PRO A 88 25.48 -21.75 5.32
CA PRO A 88 25.45 -21.27 3.94
C PRO A 88 25.57 -19.75 3.84
N GLY A 89 26.21 -19.26 2.77
CA GLY A 89 26.28 -17.81 2.53
C GLY A 89 27.08 -17.05 3.58
N SER A 90 26.58 -15.87 3.93
CA SER A 90 27.15 -14.99 4.94
C SER A 90 26.41 -15.17 6.27
N PRO A 91 27.10 -15.36 7.42
CA PRO A 91 26.44 -15.68 8.68
C PRO A 91 25.45 -14.63 9.22
N ARG A 92 25.47 -13.42 8.68
CA ARG A 92 24.59 -12.31 9.09
C ARG A 92 23.50 -12.00 8.08
N VAL A 93 23.38 -12.78 7.01
CA VAL A 93 22.37 -12.58 5.96
C VAL A 93 21.38 -13.73 6.02
N LEU A 94 20.16 -13.45 6.52
CA LEU A 94 19.04 -14.39 6.56
C LEU A 94 19.30 -15.70 7.31
N GLU A 95 20.21 -15.69 8.29
CA GLU A 95 20.59 -16.87 9.06
C GLU A 95 20.14 -16.75 10.53
N ARG A 96 18.90 -17.17 10.81
CA ARG A 96 18.26 -17.02 12.12
C ARG A 96 19.00 -17.75 13.25
N THR A 97 19.69 -18.85 12.96
CA THR A 97 20.44 -19.58 14.00
C THR A 97 21.58 -18.75 14.58
N VAL A 98 22.21 -17.89 13.75
CA VAL A 98 23.31 -17.03 14.18
C VAL A 98 22.80 -15.86 15.01
N ASP A 99 21.63 -15.30 14.69
CA ASP A 99 20.98 -14.29 15.54
C ASP A 99 20.70 -14.84 16.94
N LEU A 100 20.12 -16.05 17.02
CA LEU A 100 19.82 -16.71 18.30
C LEU A 100 21.09 -17.06 19.09
N LEU A 101 22.19 -17.40 18.41
CA LEU A 101 23.50 -17.59 19.06
C LEU A 101 24.03 -16.27 19.64
N CYS A 102 23.91 -15.16 18.91
CA CYS A 102 24.27 -13.84 19.43
C CYS A 102 23.40 -13.45 20.64
N GLU A 103 22.08 -13.66 20.57
CA GLU A 103 21.17 -13.46 21.71
C GLU A 103 21.58 -14.33 22.92
N ALA A 104 22.04 -15.57 22.68
CA ALA A 104 22.56 -16.45 23.72
C ALA A 104 23.87 -15.94 24.34
N ALA A 105 24.75 -15.37 23.52
CA ALA A 105 25.99 -14.74 23.97
C ALA A 105 25.73 -13.48 24.81
N ASP A 106 24.79 -12.62 24.40
CA ASP A 106 24.38 -11.45 25.16
C ASP A 106 23.78 -11.83 26.52
N ALA A 107 23.10 -12.98 26.59
CA ALA A 107 22.59 -13.58 27.82
C ALA A 107 23.67 -14.32 28.64
N GLY A 108 24.93 -14.35 28.19
CA GLY A 108 26.06 -14.98 28.89
C GLY A 108 26.04 -16.51 28.87
N ARG A 109 25.32 -17.14 27.93
CA ARG A 109 25.22 -18.61 27.82
C ARG A 109 26.38 -19.24 27.05
N ALA A 110 27.02 -18.49 26.15
CA ALA A 110 28.17 -18.93 25.35
C ALA A 110 29.00 -17.72 24.90
N GLU A 111 30.23 -17.95 24.45
CA GLU A 111 31.01 -16.95 23.73
C GLU A 111 30.85 -17.21 22.23
N VAL A 112 30.51 -16.19 21.43
CA VAL A 112 30.26 -16.34 19.99
C VAL A 112 31.14 -15.39 19.20
N GLU A 113 31.92 -15.93 18.27
CA GLU A 113 32.67 -15.17 17.25
C GLU A 113 32.03 -15.43 15.89
N VAL A 114 31.67 -14.37 15.16
CA VAL A 114 31.12 -14.50 13.80
C VAL A 114 32.14 -13.97 12.80
N LEU A 115 32.59 -14.84 11.89
CA LEU A 115 33.51 -14.44 10.83
C LEU A 115 32.76 -13.95 9.59
N PRO A 116 33.17 -12.81 9.00
CA PRO A 116 32.53 -12.31 7.79
C PRO A 116 32.76 -13.26 6.60
N ALA A 117 31.76 -13.35 5.73
CA ALA A 117 31.81 -14.14 4.50
C ALA A 117 30.97 -13.49 3.39
N LEU A 118 31.22 -13.91 2.15
CA LEU A 118 30.52 -13.43 0.97
C LEU A 118 29.04 -13.85 1.00
N SER A 119 28.14 -12.94 0.65
CA SER A 119 26.72 -13.21 0.50
C SER A 119 26.35 -13.48 -0.95
N PHE A 120 25.18 -14.07 -1.20
CA PHE A 120 24.61 -14.12 -2.56
C PHE A 120 24.33 -12.70 -3.09
N VAL A 121 24.09 -11.76 -2.17
CA VAL A 121 23.81 -10.34 -2.44
C VAL A 121 24.94 -9.71 -3.25
N ASP A 122 26.20 -9.96 -2.88
CA ASP A 122 27.36 -9.43 -3.60
C ASP A 122 27.42 -9.96 -5.05
N LEU A 123 27.06 -11.23 -5.25
CA LEU A 123 26.98 -11.81 -6.59
C LEU A 123 25.81 -11.22 -7.39
N ALA A 124 24.68 -10.97 -6.75
CA ALA A 124 23.50 -10.38 -7.38
C ALA A 124 23.83 -9.02 -7.98
N TRP A 125 24.51 -8.14 -7.23
CA TRP A 125 24.92 -6.82 -7.73
C TRP A 125 25.80 -6.89 -8.96
N VAL A 126 26.79 -7.80 -8.96
CA VAL A 126 27.67 -8.01 -10.11
C VAL A 126 26.89 -8.49 -11.34
N ARG A 127 25.87 -9.35 -11.17
CA ARG A 127 25.07 -9.87 -12.29
C ARG A 127 24.03 -8.90 -12.81
N LEU A 128 23.43 -8.12 -11.91
CA LEU A 128 22.47 -7.08 -12.25
C LEU A 128 23.17 -5.86 -12.86
N GLY A 129 24.46 -5.66 -12.56
CA GLY A 129 25.20 -4.48 -13.02
C GLY A 129 24.75 -3.20 -12.32
N VAL A 130 24.22 -3.32 -11.10
CA VAL A 130 23.66 -2.21 -10.31
C VAL A 130 24.59 -1.87 -9.15
N ASP A 131 24.68 -0.58 -8.82
CA ASP A 131 25.22 -0.13 -7.55
C ASP A 131 24.06 -0.03 -6.55
N PRO A 132 24.00 -0.91 -5.53
CA PRO A 132 22.86 -0.93 -4.62
C PRO A 132 22.73 0.33 -3.77
N TYR A 133 23.81 1.10 -3.60
CA TYR A 133 23.77 2.35 -2.84
C TYR A 133 23.18 3.49 -3.66
N GLU A 134 23.67 3.68 -4.90
CA GLU A 134 23.19 4.73 -5.79
C GLU A 134 21.75 4.46 -6.26
N GLU A 135 21.41 3.19 -6.51
CA GLU A 135 20.06 2.78 -6.90
C GLU A 135 19.09 2.69 -5.71
N GLY A 136 19.59 2.76 -4.46
CA GLY A 136 18.76 2.68 -3.25
C GLY A 136 18.08 1.33 -3.05
N VAL A 137 18.73 0.22 -3.42
CA VAL A 137 18.13 -1.11 -3.41
C VAL A 137 17.82 -1.58 -2.00
N ARG A 138 16.57 -2.00 -1.75
CA ARG A 138 16.18 -2.60 -0.48
C ARG A 138 16.21 -4.13 -0.54
N LEU A 139 16.73 -4.74 0.52
CA LEU A 139 16.70 -6.21 0.68
C LEU A 139 15.42 -6.63 1.42
N ILE A 140 14.69 -7.59 0.85
CA ILE A 140 13.43 -8.08 1.41
C ILE A 140 13.44 -9.62 1.49
N ASP A 141 12.85 -10.18 2.55
CA ASP A 141 12.59 -11.61 2.63
C ASP A 141 11.26 -11.94 1.92
N GLY A 142 11.31 -12.82 0.93
CA GLY A 142 10.14 -13.26 0.15
C GLY A 142 9.03 -13.90 1.00
N HIS A 143 9.35 -14.53 2.14
CA HIS A 143 8.31 -15.08 3.03
C HIS A 143 7.50 -14.01 3.76
N ARG A 144 8.01 -12.77 3.78
CA ARG A 144 7.40 -11.63 4.46
C ARG A 144 7.10 -10.49 3.50
N PHE A 145 7.13 -10.74 2.19
CA PHE A 145 7.08 -9.70 1.17
C PHE A 145 5.89 -8.75 1.34
N GLU A 146 4.68 -9.29 1.51
CA GLU A 146 3.45 -8.49 1.70
C GLU A 146 3.58 -7.44 2.80
N VAL A 147 4.23 -7.79 3.93
CA VAL A 147 4.40 -6.87 5.07
C VAL A 147 5.68 -6.04 4.94
N ALA A 148 6.76 -6.61 4.43
CA ALA A 148 8.08 -5.98 4.38
C ALA A 148 8.24 -5.00 3.20
N ALA A 149 7.49 -5.20 2.13
CA ALA A 149 7.39 -4.29 0.98
C ALA A 149 6.24 -3.28 1.15
N ALA A 150 5.38 -3.42 2.17
CA ALA A 150 4.32 -2.47 2.44
C ALA A 150 4.90 -1.08 2.73
N GLY A 151 4.60 -0.12 1.85
CA GLY A 151 5.08 1.26 1.93
C GLY A 151 6.50 1.48 1.41
N GLU A 152 7.12 0.49 0.78
CA GLU A 152 8.43 0.63 0.12
C GLU A 152 8.28 1.03 -1.35
N ARG A 153 9.28 1.75 -1.86
CA ARG A 153 9.37 2.15 -3.27
C ARG A 153 10.70 1.74 -3.87
N GLY A 154 10.76 1.77 -5.20
CA GLY A 154 12.02 1.64 -5.92
C GLY A 154 12.53 0.21 -6.00
N PRO A 155 13.83 0.00 -6.22
CA PRO A 155 14.34 -1.32 -6.51
C PRO A 155 14.44 -2.20 -5.27
N LEU A 156 14.02 -3.45 -5.40
CA LEU A 156 14.01 -4.44 -4.33
C LEU A 156 14.79 -5.69 -4.77
N LEU A 157 15.66 -6.21 -3.90
CA LEU A 157 16.20 -7.56 -4.01
C LEU A 157 15.51 -8.45 -2.97
N VAL A 158 14.62 -9.31 -3.47
CA VAL A 158 13.81 -10.24 -2.68
C VAL A 158 14.51 -11.60 -2.61
N ALA A 159 14.87 -12.02 -1.40
CA ALA A 159 15.46 -13.31 -1.11
C ALA A 159 14.39 -14.39 -0.86
N HIS A 160 14.83 -15.65 -0.70
CA HIS A 160 13.98 -16.78 -0.30
C HIS A 160 12.80 -17.10 -1.25
N CYS A 161 12.94 -16.81 -2.54
CA CYS A 161 11.96 -17.07 -3.60
C CYS A 161 11.95 -18.55 -4.05
N HIS A 162 11.92 -19.46 -3.09
CA HIS A 162 12.37 -20.84 -3.25
C HIS A 162 11.35 -21.85 -3.78
N ASN A 163 10.10 -21.43 -3.92
CA ASN A 163 9.04 -22.24 -4.48
C ASN A 163 8.02 -21.34 -5.20
N ARG A 164 7.18 -21.95 -6.04
CA ARG A 164 6.20 -21.20 -6.85
C ARG A 164 5.19 -20.45 -6.00
N ARG A 165 4.81 -20.98 -4.83
CA ARG A 165 3.86 -20.31 -3.93
C ARG A 165 4.40 -18.98 -3.44
N VAL A 166 5.67 -18.91 -3.02
CA VAL A 166 6.30 -17.63 -2.60
C VAL A 166 6.30 -16.63 -3.74
N LEU A 167 6.65 -17.05 -4.96
CA LEU A 167 6.59 -16.17 -6.13
C LEU A 167 5.17 -15.70 -6.46
N SER A 168 4.16 -16.58 -6.32
CA SER A 168 2.75 -16.21 -6.48
C SER A 168 2.29 -15.23 -5.40
N ASP A 169 2.67 -15.45 -4.14
CA ASP A 169 2.32 -14.58 -3.01
C ASP A 169 2.94 -13.17 -3.23
N ILE A 170 4.20 -13.08 -3.64
CA ILE A 170 4.86 -11.82 -4.05
C ILE A 170 4.09 -11.16 -5.19
N LYS A 171 3.76 -11.92 -6.24
CA LYS A 171 3.05 -11.40 -7.43
C LYS A 171 1.70 -10.79 -7.08
N LEU A 172 0.98 -11.43 -6.15
CA LEU A 172 -0.37 -11.04 -5.73
C LEU A 172 -0.37 -9.92 -4.67
N ALA A 173 0.74 -9.73 -3.95
CA ALA A 173 0.88 -8.67 -2.94
C ALA A 173 1.10 -7.27 -3.54
N VAL A 174 1.28 -7.16 -4.86
CA VAL A 174 1.49 -5.90 -5.56
C VAL A 174 0.24 -5.56 -6.37
N ASP A 175 -0.46 -4.51 -5.94
CA ASP A 175 -1.70 -4.04 -6.58
C ASP A 175 -1.46 -3.51 -8.00
N GLU A 176 -0.38 -2.75 -8.18
CA GLU A 176 0.05 -2.21 -9.47
C GLU A 176 1.35 -2.88 -9.92
N PRO A 177 1.27 -3.87 -10.83
CA PRO A 177 2.45 -4.55 -11.36
C PRO A 177 3.49 -3.59 -11.92
N PRO A 178 4.79 -3.85 -11.70
CA PRO A 178 5.84 -3.09 -12.34
C PRO A 178 5.72 -3.17 -13.87
N THR A 179 5.87 -2.02 -14.52
CA THR A 179 5.84 -1.90 -15.99
C THR A 179 7.09 -2.51 -16.62
N GLN A 180 8.22 -2.45 -15.89
CA GLN A 180 9.49 -3.03 -16.29
C GLN A 180 9.54 -4.54 -15.95
N PRO A 181 10.17 -5.37 -16.80
CA PRO A 181 10.45 -6.75 -16.47
C PRO A 181 11.27 -6.88 -15.18
N VAL A 182 11.01 -7.95 -14.43
CA VAL A 182 11.76 -8.30 -13.22
C VAL A 182 12.80 -9.37 -13.53
N VAL A 183 13.78 -9.57 -12.64
CA VAL A 183 14.91 -10.48 -12.89
C VAL A 183 14.93 -11.59 -11.83
N LEU A 184 14.80 -12.83 -12.26
CA LEU A 184 15.01 -14.01 -11.43
C LEU A 184 16.49 -14.42 -11.48
N LEU A 185 17.08 -14.56 -10.30
CA LEU A 185 18.48 -14.92 -10.09
C LEU A 185 18.49 -16.30 -9.43
N GLN A 186 19.10 -17.30 -10.06
CA GLN A 186 19.15 -18.66 -9.54
C GLN A 186 20.59 -19.15 -9.43
N ARG A 187 20.90 -19.78 -8.30
CA ARG A 187 22.15 -20.54 -8.08
C ARG A 187 23.40 -19.72 -8.39
N LEU A 188 23.40 -18.45 -7.97
CA LEU A 188 24.51 -17.52 -8.21
C LEU A 188 25.82 -18.10 -7.65
N GLY A 189 26.87 -18.09 -8.48
CA GLY A 189 28.19 -18.64 -8.13
C GLY A 189 28.32 -20.16 -8.32
N LEU A 190 27.33 -20.84 -8.89
CA LEU A 190 27.40 -22.25 -9.28
C LEU A 190 27.49 -22.42 -10.81
N PRO A 191 27.97 -23.58 -11.32
CA PRO A 191 28.08 -23.81 -12.76
C PRO A 191 26.76 -23.72 -13.54
N ASP A 192 25.63 -23.94 -12.86
CA ASP A 192 24.27 -23.87 -13.38
C ASP A 192 23.51 -22.60 -12.95
N GLU A 193 24.27 -21.53 -12.64
CA GLU A 193 23.75 -20.17 -12.45
C GLU A 193 22.87 -19.74 -13.62
N ALA A 194 21.73 -19.11 -13.32
CA ALA A 194 20.84 -18.54 -14.32
C ALA A 194 20.34 -17.15 -13.89
N VAL A 195 20.36 -16.20 -14.81
CA VAL A 195 19.83 -14.84 -14.65
C VAL A 195 18.79 -14.63 -15.74
N THR A 196 17.52 -14.62 -15.35
CA THR A 196 16.38 -14.66 -16.29
C THR A 196 15.51 -13.43 -16.11
N VAL A 197 15.34 -12.66 -17.19
CA VAL A 197 14.40 -11.54 -17.23
C VAL A 197 13.01 -12.06 -17.54
N VAL A 198 12.00 -11.70 -16.74
CA VAL A 198 10.63 -12.19 -16.85
C VAL A 198 9.63 -11.05 -16.70
N HIS A 199 8.47 -11.16 -17.35
CA HIS A 199 7.36 -10.25 -17.11
C HIS A 199 6.69 -10.58 -15.77
N TRP A 200 6.18 -9.55 -15.07
CA TRP A 200 5.51 -9.74 -13.77
C TRP A 200 4.41 -10.80 -13.81
N ALA A 201 3.59 -10.81 -14.86
CA ALA A 201 2.49 -11.75 -15.05
C ALA A 201 2.94 -13.23 -15.05
N ASP A 202 4.17 -13.49 -15.49
CA ASP A 202 4.76 -14.82 -15.66
C ASP A 202 5.79 -15.18 -14.58
N LEU A 203 5.90 -14.36 -13.53
CA LEU A 203 6.90 -14.50 -12.46
C LEU A 203 6.94 -15.92 -11.86
N ASP A 204 5.77 -16.51 -11.58
CA ASP A 204 5.59 -17.83 -10.98
C ASP A 204 5.45 -18.99 -12.01
N ARG A 205 5.65 -18.68 -13.30
CA ARG A 205 5.47 -19.63 -14.42
C ARG A 205 6.71 -19.81 -15.29
N SER A 206 7.60 -18.83 -15.29
CA SER A 206 8.73 -18.75 -16.23
C SER A 206 9.88 -19.69 -15.89
N VAL A 207 10.11 -19.99 -14.61
CA VAL A 207 11.20 -20.87 -14.14
C VAL A 207 10.70 -21.81 -13.05
N GLU A 208 11.45 -22.90 -12.81
CA GLU A 208 11.27 -23.71 -11.60
C GLU A 208 12.14 -23.12 -10.47
N PRO A 209 11.56 -22.52 -9.43
CA PRO A 209 12.31 -21.95 -8.31
C PRO A 209 12.88 -23.04 -7.39
N ASP A 210 14.00 -22.72 -6.75
CA ASP A 210 14.68 -23.55 -5.75
C ASP A 210 15.19 -22.70 -4.57
N HIS A 211 15.75 -23.34 -3.55
CA HIS A 211 16.28 -22.67 -2.35
C HIS A 211 17.43 -21.66 -2.61
N LEU A 212 17.93 -21.55 -3.84
CA LEU A 212 18.94 -20.58 -4.27
C LEU A 212 18.36 -19.58 -5.29
N THR A 213 17.04 -19.40 -5.28
CA THR A 213 16.33 -18.45 -6.14
C THR A 213 16.01 -17.15 -5.39
N SER A 214 16.35 -16.02 -6.00
CA SER A 214 15.99 -14.66 -5.57
C SER A 214 15.41 -13.86 -6.73
N LEU A 215 14.72 -12.77 -6.42
CA LEU A 215 14.04 -11.90 -7.38
C LEU A 215 14.54 -10.47 -7.22
N TYR A 216 14.89 -9.82 -8.32
CA TYR A 216 15.12 -8.38 -8.37
C TYR A 216 13.95 -7.69 -9.06
N ILE A 217 13.35 -6.73 -8.37
CA ILE A 217 12.28 -5.87 -8.87
C ILE A 217 12.92 -4.50 -9.08
N PRO A 218 13.09 -4.01 -10.32
CA PRO A 218 13.80 -2.75 -10.58
C PRO A 218 13.02 -1.52 -10.11
N GLU A 219 11.70 -1.63 -10.06
CA GLU A 219 10.81 -0.53 -9.70
C GLU A 219 9.55 -1.12 -9.06
N LEU A 220 9.16 -0.60 -7.90
CA LEU A 220 7.85 -0.87 -7.31
C LEU A 220 7.15 0.47 -7.05
N ALA A 221 5.91 0.58 -7.56
CA ALA A 221 5.06 1.75 -7.37
C ALA A 221 4.56 1.85 -5.92
N GLU A 222 4.23 3.08 -5.53
CA GLU A 222 3.61 3.45 -4.25
C GLU A 222 2.39 2.63 -3.85
N PRO A 223 2.35 1.77 -2.80
CA PRO A 223 1.07 1.37 -2.25
C PRO A 223 0.30 2.61 -1.72
N VAL A 224 -0.90 2.87 -2.24
CA VAL A 224 -1.78 3.98 -1.83
C VAL A 224 -1.91 4.08 -0.29
N ALA A 225 -1.93 2.93 0.40
CA ALA A 225 -1.99 2.88 1.86
C ALA A 225 -0.81 3.56 2.56
N GLY A 226 0.39 3.53 1.97
CA GLY A 226 1.59 4.18 2.49
C GLY A 226 1.46 5.70 2.47
N GLU A 227 1.05 6.29 1.34
CA GLU A 227 0.85 7.75 1.22
C GLU A 227 -0.19 8.27 2.19
N VAL A 228 -1.33 7.59 2.24
CA VAL A 228 -2.42 7.99 3.13
C VAL A 228 -1.97 7.92 4.59
N ALA A 229 -1.19 6.91 4.98
CA ALA A 229 -0.65 6.79 6.33
C ALA A 229 0.31 7.95 6.66
N ARG A 230 1.24 8.28 5.77
CA ARG A 230 2.16 9.42 5.96
C ARG A 230 1.42 10.75 6.01
N PHE A 231 0.38 10.89 5.21
CA PHE A 231 -0.45 12.09 5.23
C PHE A 231 -1.21 12.23 6.56
N VAL A 232 -1.80 11.15 7.06
CA VAL A 232 -2.43 11.14 8.39
C VAL A 232 -1.43 11.53 9.49
N GLU A 233 -0.21 10.99 9.44
CA GLU A 233 0.85 11.35 10.39
C GLU A 233 1.23 12.83 10.29
N LEU A 234 1.38 13.35 9.07
CA LEU A 234 1.66 14.76 8.83
C LEU A 234 0.56 15.67 9.43
N VAL A 235 -0.72 15.36 9.17
CA VAL A 235 -1.83 16.16 9.71
C VAL A 235 -1.86 16.09 11.24
N ALA A 236 -1.61 14.92 11.84
CA ALA A 236 -1.51 14.80 13.30
C ALA A 236 -0.35 15.64 13.86
N ARG A 237 0.79 15.68 13.16
CA ARG A 237 1.93 16.52 13.54
C ARG A 237 1.62 18.00 13.42
N LEU A 238 1.01 18.44 12.32
CA LEU A 238 0.56 19.82 12.13
C LEU A 238 -0.41 20.22 13.24
N ARG A 239 -1.40 19.37 13.53
CA ARG A 239 -2.35 19.54 14.65
C ARG A 239 -1.66 19.71 16.00
N ALA A 240 -0.50 19.09 16.23
CA ALA A 240 0.26 19.20 17.47
C ALA A 240 1.23 20.40 17.52
N GLU A 241 1.86 20.74 16.40
CA GLU A 241 2.98 21.71 16.34
C GLU A 241 2.58 23.09 15.79
N CYS A 242 1.52 23.18 14.98
CA CYS A 242 1.05 24.43 14.38
C CYS A 242 -0.05 25.09 15.24
N PRO A 243 0.11 26.35 15.69
CA PRO A 243 -0.88 27.03 16.52
C PRO A 243 -2.26 27.18 15.87
N TRP A 244 -2.31 27.41 14.55
CA TRP A 244 -3.58 27.54 13.85
C TRP A 244 -4.31 26.21 13.79
N ASP A 245 -3.61 25.12 13.45
CA ASP A 245 -4.18 23.77 13.39
C ASP A 245 -4.66 23.30 14.77
N ALA A 246 -3.91 23.62 15.83
CA ALA A 246 -4.25 23.27 17.21
C ALA A 246 -5.56 23.91 17.71
N GLU A 247 -5.95 25.08 17.18
CA GLU A 247 -7.19 25.77 17.55
C GLU A 247 -8.43 25.27 16.79
N GLN A 248 -8.24 24.44 15.75
CA GLN A 248 -9.36 23.99 14.91
C GLN A 248 -10.30 23.01 15.61
N THR A 249 -11.56 23.06 15.18
CA THR A 249 -12.66 22.19 15.60
C THR A 249 -13.51 21.82 14.38
N HIS A 250 -14.37 20.81 14.49
CA HIS A 250 -15.30 20.47 13.39
C HIS A 250 -16.11 21.68 12.90
N ARG A 251 -16.48 22.58 13.82
CA ARG A 251 -17.27 23.77 13.51
C ARG A 251 -16.46 24.87 12.81
N THR A 252 -15.21 25.08 13.19
CA THR A 252 -14.37 26.12 12.54
C THR A 252 -13.97 25.70 11.13
N LEU A 253 -13.79 24.39 10.91
CA LEU A 253 -13.44 23.81 9.62
C LEU A 253 -14.62 23.70 8.63
N THR A 254 -15.87 23.86 9.08
CA THR A 254 -17.05 23.75 8.19
C THR A 254 -16.98 24.72 7.00
N ARG A 255 -16.45 25.93 7.21
CA ARG A 255 -16.27 26.90 6.13
C ARG A 255 -15.24 26.42 5.11
N HIS A 256 -14.09 25.94 5.58
CA HIS A 256 -13.00 25.47 4.73
C HIS A 256 -13.45 24.27 3.90
N LEU A 257 -14.09 23.26 4.52
CA LEU A 257 -14.68 22.13 3.80
C LEU A 257 -15.61 22.57 2.67
N LEU A 258 -16.42 23.62 2.89
CA LEU A 258 -17.31 24.15 1.86
C LEU A 258 -16.54 24.87 0.75
N GLU A 259 -15.52 25.65 1.10
CA GLU A 259 -14.61 26.32 0.14
C GLU A 259 -13.93 25.26 -0.75
N GLU A 260 -13.24 24.27 -0.18
CA GLU A 260 -12.57 23.22 -0.97
C GLU A 260 -13.55 22.41 -1.84
N THR A 261 -14.78 22.19 -1.35
CA THR A 261 -15.82 21.53 -2.16
C THR A 261 -16.16 22.36 -3.40
N TYR A 262 -16.21 23.69 -3.29
CA TYR A 262 -16.49 24.56 -4.42
C TYR A 262 -15.30 24.70 -5.37
N GLU A 263 -14.07 24.67 -4.85
CA GLU A 263 -12.86 24.73 -5.66
C GLU A 263 -12.70 23.44 -6.49
N VAL A 264 -12.99 22.27 -5.92
CA VAL A 264 -13.13 21.00 -6.69
C VAL A 264 -14.20 21.12 -7.79
N LEU A 265 -15.36 21.70 -7.49
CA LEU A 265 -16.41 21.89 -8.49
C LEU A 265 -15.99 22.84 -9.62
N GLU A 266 -15.16 23.84 -9.32
CA GLU A 266 -14.56 24.73 -10.33
C GLU A 266 -13.55 23.97 -11.21
N ALA A 267 -12.66 23.18 -10.60
CA ALA A 267 -11.65 22.39 -11.30
C ALA A 267 -12.22 21.29 -12.21
N LEU A 268 -13.41 20.75 -11.90
CA LEU A 268 -14.11 19.79 -12.77
C LEU A 268 -14.58 20.40 -14.09
N GLY A 269 -14.85 21.72 -14.14
CA GLY A 269 -15.37 22.39 -15.33
C GLY A 269 -14.46 22.25 -16.56
N PRO A 270 -13.18 22.62 -16.47
CA PRO A 270 -12.20 22.45 -17.55
C PRO A 270 -11.92 20.98 -17.93
N VAL A 271 -12.06 20.05 -16.98
CA VAL A 271 -11.84 18.60 -17.21
C VAL A 271 -12.94 17.98 -18.08
N GLY A 272 -14.19 18.43 -17.94
CA GLY A 272 -15.33 17.95 -18.72
C GLY A 272 -15.65 16.46 -18.47
N ASP A 273 -16.04 15.75 -19.53
CA ASP A 273 -16.44 14.32 -19.45
C ASP A 273 -15.25 13.33 -19.32
N GLY A 274 -14.02 13.84 -19.36
CA GLY A 274 -12.79 13.03 -19.39
C GLY A 274 -12.52 12.35 -20.75
N GLY A 275 -11.38 11.66 -20.88
CA GLY A 275 -11.02 10.93 -22.10
C GLY A 275 -9.51 10.83 -22.36
N PRO A 276 -9.08 10.29 -23.51
CA PRO A 276 -7.66 10.15 -23.86
C PRO A 276 -6.99 11.45 -24.35
N ASP A 277 -7.77 12.44 -24.81
CA ASP A 277 -7.29 13.74 -25.28
C ASP A 277 -7.40 14.79 -24.15
N VAL A 278 -6.65 14.60 -23.08
CA VAL A 278 -6.79 15.38 -21.84
C VAL A 278 -5.86 16.57 -21.73
N ASP A 279 -6.39 17.67 -21.21
CA ASP A 279 -5.63 18.84 -20.77
C ASP A 279 -4.91 18.50 -19.46
N THR A 280 -3.59 18.30 -19.55
CA THR A 280 -2.76 17.97 -18.39
C THR A 280 -2.80 19.03 -17.31
N GLU A 281 -2.96 20.31 -17.66
CA GLU A 281 -3.04 21.40 -16.67
C GLU A 281 -4.37 21.34 -15.91
N ALA A 282 -5.47 21.05 -16.60
CA ALA A 282 -6.78 20.88 -15.97
C ALA A 282 -6.80 19.70 -14.98
N TYR A 283 -6.15 18.58 -15.34
CA TYR A 283 -6.04 17.43 -14.44
C TYR A 283 -5.13 17.69 -13.24
N ALA A 284 -4.02 18.41 -13.44
CA ALA A 284 -3.13 18.79 -12.34
C ALA A 284 -3.85 19.70 -11.34
N HIS A 285 -4.66 20.66 -11.82
CA HIS A 285 -5.48 21.50 -10.94
C HIS A 285 -6.56 20.69 -10.22
N LEU A 286 -7.25 19.76 -10.90
CA LEU A 286 -8.21 18.87 -10.24
C LEU A 286 -7.55 17.99 -9.17
N GLU A 287 -6.33 17.50 -9.40
CA GLU A 287 -5.56 16.73 -8.43
C GLU A 287 -5.24 17.56 -7.17
N GLU A 288 -4.83 18.82 -7.34
CA GLU A 288 -4.57 19.77 -6.26
C GLU A 288 -5.82 19.96 -5.38
N GLU A 289 -6.96 20.32 -5.99
CA GLU A 289 -8.21 20.58 -5.27
C GLU A 289 -8.78 19.34 -4.58
N LEU A 290 -8.64 18.16 -5.21
CA LEU A 290 -9.01 16.89 -4.57
C LEU A 290 -8.13 16.59 -3.35
N GLY A 291 -6.86 17.00 -3.38
CA GLY A 291 -5.93 16.94 -2.25
C GLY A 291 -6.38 17.81 -1.09
N ASP A 292 -6.80 19.04 -1.36
CA ASP A 292 -7.29 19.98 -0.32
C ASP A 292 -8.62 19.52 0.30
N LEU A 293 -9.53 18.99 -0.52
CA LEU A 293 -10.74 18.35 0.00
C LEU A 293 -10.41 17.10 0.85
N LEU A 294 -9.44 16.29 0.44
CA LEU A 294 -8.96 15.14 1.22
C LEU A 294 -8.34 15.59 2.55
N PHE A 295 -7.58 16.70 2.57
CA PHE A 295 -7.06 17.28 3.80
C PHE A 295 -8.16 17.59 4.81
N GLN A 296 -9.26 18.21 4.38
CA GLN A 296 -10.40 18.48 5.27
C GLN A 296 -11.02 17.20 5.86
N ILE A 297 -11.14 16.14 5.04
CA ILE A 297 -11.62 14.83 5.50
C ILE A 297 -10.67 14.28 6.57
N VAL A 298 -9.36 14.23 6.28
CA VAL A 298 -8.35 13.70 7.21
C VAL A 298 -8.34 14.51 8.51
N PHE A 299 -8.38 15.84 8.45
CA PHE A 299 -8.41 16.69 9.64
C PHE A 299 -9.62 16.41 10.53
N HIS A 300 -10.81 16.26 9.94
CA HIS A 300 -12.00 15.86 10.69
C HIS A 300 -11.84 14.47 11.34
N THR A 301 -11.20 13.51 10.67
CA THR A 301 -10.92 12.21 11.29
C THR A 301 -9.88 12.28 12.40
N THR A 302 -8.90 13.19 12.31
CA THR A 302 -7.94 13.46 13.39
C THR A 302 -8.65 13.98 14.63
N LEU A 303 -9.54 14.97 14.49
CA LEU A 303 -10.36 15.50 15.59
C LEU A 303 -11.26 14.43 16.21
N ALA A 304 -11.88 13.57 15.39
CA ALA A 304 -12.71 12.46 15.87
C ALA A 304 -11.89 11.38 16.60
N THR A 305 -10.64 11.16 16.18
CA THR A 305 -9.70 10.25 16.81
C THR A 305 -9.26 10.79 18.18
N GLU A 306 -8.95 12.09 18.29
CA GLU A 306 -8.67 12.76 19.57
C GLU A 306 -9.83 12.63 20.57
N ALA A 307 -11.07 12.65 20.08
CA ALA A 307 -12.28 12.46 20.88
C ALA A 307 -12.58 10.99 21.23
N GLY A 308 -11.78 10.03 20.74
CA GLY A 308 -12.00 8.60 20.93
C GLY A 308 -13.24 8.04 20.21
N ALA A 309 -13.69 8.72 19.15
CA ALA A 309 -14.91 8.35 18.42
C ALA A 309 -14.63 7.41 17.24
N PHE A 310 -13.91 7.88 16.22
CA PHE A 310 -13.55 7.12 15.02
C PHE A 310 -12.35 7.75 14.32
N GLY A 311 -11.64 6.97 13.50
CA GLY A 311 -10.55 7.46 12.65
C GLY A 311 -10.77 7.26 11.15
N LEU A 312 -9.77 7.59 10.33
CA LEU A 312 -9.84 7.46 8.87
C LEU A 312 -10.13 6.03 8.42
N GLY A 313 -9.56 5.04 9.11
CA GLY A 313 -9.84 3.63 8.84
C GLY A 313 -11.31 3.24 9.03
N ASP A 314 -12.00 3.82 10.03
CA ASP A 314 -13.43 3.59 10.23
C ASP A 314 -14.27 4.21 9.12
N VAL A 315 -13.91 5.42 8.68
CA VAL A 315 -14.57 6.11 7.56
C VAL A 315 -14.42 5.30 6.26
N ALA A 316 -13.20 4.85 5.96
CA ALA A 316 -12.90 4.04 4.78
C ALA A 316 -13.65 2.71 4.79
N ARG A 317 -13.65 1.97 5.92
CA ARG A 317 -14.45 0.74 6.08
C ARG A 317 -15.95 1.02 5.91
N GLY A 318 -16.45 2.08 6.54
CA GLY A 318 -17.87 2.43 6.49
C GLY A 318 -18.36 2.74 5.08
N ILE A 319 -17.57 3.45 4.27
CA ILE A 319 -17.93 3.70 2.86
C ILE A 319 -17.73 2.46 2.00
N HIS A 320 -16.67 1.68 2.22
CA HIS A 320 -16.40 0.43 1.51
C HIS A 320 -17.58 -0.55 1.67
N ASP A 321 -17.91 -0.92 2.90
CA ASP A 321 -18.95 -1.92 3.19
C ASP A 321 -20.32 -1.47 2.67
N LYS A 322 -20.60 -0.17 2.80
CA LYS A 322 -21.81 0.46 2.27
C LYS A 322 -21.87 0.38 0.74
N LEU A 323 -20.77 0.63 0.04
CA LEU A 323 -20.74 0.54 -1.42
C LEU A 323 -20.85 -0.91 -1.86
N VAL A 324 -20.13 -1.86 -1.24
CA VAL A 324 -20.27 -3.29 -1.54
C VAL A 324 -21.72 -3.75 -1.38
N HIS A 325 -22.35 -3.40 -0.25
CA HIS A 325 -23.73 -3.76 0.04
C HIS A 325 -24.72 -3.17 -0.98
N ARG A 326 -24.48 -1.94 -1.46
CA ARG A 326 -25.35 -1.25 -2.42
C ARG A 326 -25.11 -1.63 -3.88
N HIS A 327 -24.10 -2.44 -4.17
CA HIS A 327 -23.84 -2.97 -5.51
C HIS A 327 -23.97 -4.50 -5.54
N PRO A 328 -25.14 -5.08 -5.19
CA PRO A 328 -25.35 -6.52 -5.24
C PRO A 328 -25.34 -7.09 -6.66
N HIS A 329 -25.35 -6.22 -7.68
CA HIS A 329 -25.16 -6.58 -9.09
C HIS A 329 -23.69 -6.69 -9.50
N VAL A 330 -22.78 -6.09 -8.73
CA VAL A 330 -21.33 -6.27 -8.90
C VAL A 330 -20.81 -7.38 -7.99
N PHE A 331 -21.28 -7.42 -6.74
CA PHE A 331 -20.73 -8.29 -5.68
C PHE A 331 -21.66 -9.43 -5.23
N GLY A 332 -22.84 -9.55 -5.83
CA GLY A 332 -23.87 -10.53 -5.47
C GLY A 332 -24.45 -11.24 -6.68
N LEU A 333 -25.75 -11.56 -6.62
CA LEU A 333 -26.46 -12.32 -7.65
C LEU A 333 -27.58 -11.51 -8.34
N VAL A 334 -27.67 -10.20 -8.09
CA VAL A 334 -28.74 -9.37 -8.67
C VAL A 334 -28.35 -9.00 -10.10
N GLU A 335 -29.12 -9.41 -11.09
CA GLU A 335 -28.94 -8.93 -12.46
C GLU A 335 -29.68 -7.61 -12.67
N VAL A 336 -29.07 -6.70 -13.45
CA VAL A 336 -29.62 -5.39 -13.82
C VAL A 336 -29.40 -5.17 -15.31
N ASP A 337 -30.39 -4.62 -16.03
CA ASP A 337 -30.32 -4.43 -17.48
C ASP A 337 -29.83 -3.02 -17.87
N GLY A 338 -29.70 -2.11 -16.90
CA GLY A 338 -29.20 -0.75 -17.13
C GLY A 338 -29.10 0.11 -15.87
N ALA A 339 -28.67 1.37 -16.05
CA ALA A 339 -28.45 2.32 -14.95
C ALA A 339 -29.72 2.62 -14.13
N ASP A 340 -30.89 2.62 -14.77
CA ASP A 340 -32.17 2.86 -14.09
C ASP A 340 -32.48 1.78 -13.05
N ASP A 341 -32.19 0.51 -13.37
CA ASP A 341 -32.36 -0.62 -12.44
C ASP A 341 -31.40 -0.53 -11.26
N VAL A 342 -30.16 -0.07 -11.51
CA VAL A 342 -29.16 0.19 -10.46
C VAL A 342 -29.66 1.27 -9.50
N VAL A 343 -30.19 2.37 -10.03
CA VAL A 343 -30.72 3.49 -9.23
C VAL A 343 -31.93 3.03 -8.40
N ALA A 344 -32.83 2.24 -8.99
CA ALA A 344 -34.00 1.70 -8.30
C ALA A 344 -33.60 0.81 -7.12
N ASN A 345 -32.69 -0.14 -7.36
CA ASN A 345 -32.17 -1.06 -6.35
C ASN A 345 -31.46 -0.28 -5.20
N TRP A 346 -30.69 0.76 -5.54
CA TRP A 346 -30.06 1.64 -4.56
C TRP A 346 -31.06 2.33 -3.62
N GLU A 347 -32.18 2.83 -4.15
CA GLU A 347 -33.20 3.49 -3.34
C GLU A 347 -33.97 2.50 -2.46
N GLU A 348 -34.21 1.27 -2.92
CA GLU A 348 -34.79 0.20 -2.11
C GLU A 348 -33.89 -0.18 -0.93
N ILE A 349 -32.60 -0.40 -1.18
CA ILE A 349 -31.60 -0.69 -0.15
C ILE A 349 -31.51 0.47 0.87
N LYS A 350 -31.43 1.72 0.40
CA LYS A 350 -31.43 2.91 1.29
C LYS A 350 -32.66 2.97 2.18
N LYS A 351 -33.84 2.59 1.66
CA LYS A 351 -35.10 2.62 2.41
C LYS A 351 -35.10 1.59 3.53
N ALA A 352 -34.57 0.39 3.25
CA ALA A 352 -34.43 -0.68 4.23
C ALA A 352 -33.41 -0.34 5.34
N GLU A 353 -32.23 0.20 4.98
CA GLU A 353 -31.15 0.54 5.93
C GLU A 353 -31.53 1.64 6.93
N LYS A 354 -32.17 2.72 6.46
CA LYS A 354 -32.32 3.95 7.24
C LYS A 354 -33.62 4.06 8.02
N GLY A 355 -34.49 3.05 7.96
CA GLY A 355 -35.79 3.08 8.64
C GLY A 355 -36.62 4.33 8.34
N ARG A 356 -36.46 4.91 7.13
CA ARG A 356 -37.02 6.22 6.78
C ARG A 356 -38.54 6.16 6.79
N THR A 357 -39.16 7.10 7.48
CA THR A 357 -40.63 7.20 7.60
C THR A 357 -41.21 8.18 6.58
N SER A 358 -40.42 9.15 6.15
CA SER A 358 -40.76 10.14 5.13
C SER A 358 -39.78 10.08 3.97
N ILE A 359 -40.28 10.34 2.76
CA ILE A 359 -39.44 10.44 1.56
C ILE A 359 -38.48 11.64 1.63
N PHE A 360 -38.77 12.63 2.46
CA PHE A 360 -37.93 13.81 2.69
C PHE A 360 -36.84 13.58 3.75
N ASP A 361 -36.85 12.44 4.45
CA ASP A 361 -35.86 12.11 5.48
C ASP A 361 -34.45 12.05 4.87
N GLY A 362 -33.53 12.85 5.41
CA GLY A 362 -32.14 12.94 4.96
C GLY A 362 -31.89 13.85 3.74
N LEU A 363 -32.78 14.84 3.50
CA LEU A 363 -32.38 16.07 2.82
C LEU A 363 -31.47 16.88 3.78
N PRO A 364 -30.21 17.15 3.41
CA PRO A 364 -29.36 18.02 4.21
C PRO A 364 -29.96 19.43 4.24
N ALA A 365 -30.04 20.01 5.44
CA ALA A 365 -30.58 21.36 5.63
C ALA A 365 -29.68 22.44 5.02
N ASP A 366 -28.37 22.17 4.96
CA ASP A 366 -27.35 23.12 4.50
C ASP A 366 -27.09 23.02 2.98
N LEU A 367 -27.96 22.36 2.22
CA LEU A 367 -27.86 22.38 0.77
C LEU A 367 -28.09 23.80 0.23
N PRO A 368 -27.37 24.21 -0.84
CA PRO A 368 -27.71 25.40 -1.59
C PRO A 368 -29.18 25.41 -2.01
N ALA A 369 -29.81 26.59 -2.00
CA ALA A 369 -31.25 26.72 -2.10
C ALA A 369 -31.84 26.08 -3.36
N LEU A 370 -31.13 26.14 -4.51
CA LEU A 370 -31.62 25.55 -5.75
C LEU A 370 -31.46 24.02 -5.77
N LEU A 371 -30.36 23.49 -5.25
CA LEU A 371 -30.20 22.03 -5.07
C LEU A 371 -31.21 21.47 -4.06
N TYR A 372 -31.49 22.19 -2.98
CA TYR A 372 -32.52 21.82 -2.03
C TYR A 372 -33.90 21.80 -2.72
N ALA A 373 -34.24 22.86 -3.45
CA ALA A 373 -35.48 22.95 -4.22
C ALA A 373 -35.62 21.82 -5.25
N LEU A 374 -34.55 21.50 -5.99
CA LEU A 374 -34.52 20.40 -6.96
C LEU A 374 -34.81 19.05 -6.29
N LYS A 375 -34.14 18.75 -5.17
CA LYS A 375 -34.34 17.49 -4.45
C LYS A 375 -35.73 17.38 -3.83
N VAL A 376 -36.27 18.49 -3.30
CA VAL A 376 -37.66 18.55 -2.82
C VAL A 376 -38.64 18.33 -3.97
N ALA A 377 -38.46 19.00 -5.11
CA ALA A 377 -39.32 18.86 -6.28
C ALA A 377 -39.28 17.42 -6.84
N LYS A 378 -38.09 16.81 -6.94
CA LYS A 378 -37.93 15.41 -7.38
C LYS A 378 -38.68 14.44 -6.46
N LYS A 379 -38.55 14.62 -5.14
CA LYS A 379 -39.25 13.79 -4.14
C LYS A 379 -40.76 14.03 -4.16
N ALA A 380 -41.21 15.28 -4.20
CA ALA A 380 -42.63 15.61 -4.26
C ALA A 380 -43.31 15.04 -5.52
N ALA A 381 -42.63 15.11 -6.67
CA ALA A 381 -43.14 14.56 -7.93
C ALA A 381 -43.38 13.05 -7.87
N SER A 382 -42.57 12.30 -7.09
CA SER A 382 -42.80 10.86 -6.88
C SER A 382 -44.11 10.54 -6.14
N LEU A 383 -44.70 11.52 -5.45
CA LEU A 383 -46.03 11.44 -4.83
C LEU A 383 -47.14 12.05 -5.71
N GLY A 384 -46.83 12.47 -6.93
CA GLY A 384 -47.75 13.23 -7.79
C GLY A 384 -47.94 14.68 -7.37
N VAL A 385 -47.10 15.22 -6.49
CA VAL A 385 -47.15 16.62 -6.05
C VAL A 385 -46.21 17.45 -6.91
N VAL A 386 -46.76 18.41 -7.65
CA VAL A 386 -46.00 19.34 -8.49
C VAL A 386 -46.23 20.77 -7.98
N PRO A 387 -45.20 21.64 -7.95
CA PRO A 387 -45.41 23.05 -7.64
C PRO A 387 -46.42 23.67 -8.61
N PRO A 388 -47.37 24.49 -8.13
CA PRO A 388 -48.31 25.16 -9.01
C PRO A 388 -47.58 26.17 -9.91
N ASP A 389 -48.14 26.43 -11.11
CA ASP A 389 -47.70 27.55 -11.93
C ASP A 389 -47.97 28.87 -11.18
N PRO A 390 -46.93 29.65 -10.84
CA PRO A 390 -47.09 30.84 -10.05
C PRO A 390 -47.63 31.98 -10.91
N ALA A 391 -48.53 32.79 -10.35
CA ALA A 391 -48.92 34.05 -10.96
C ALA A 391 -47.69 34.98 -11.11
N PRO A 392 -47.67 35.92 -12.08
CA PRO A 392 -46.54 36.82 -12.26
C PRO A 392 -46.14 37.60 -10.99
N ASP A 393 -47.12 37.93 -10.14
CA ASP A 393 -46.99 38.65 -8.88
C ASP A 393 -46.81 37.75 -7.64
N ALA A 394 -46.72 36.43 -7.82
CA ALA A 394 -46.48 35.49 -6.73
C ALA A 394 -45.16 35.78 -5.98
N PRO A 395 -45.01 35.33 -4.73
CA PRO A 395 -43.74 35.44 -4.01
C PRO A 395 -42.54 34.90 -4.81
N LEU A 396 -41.38 35.55 -4.69
CA LEU A 396 -40.19 35.17 -5.46
C LEU A 396 -39.79 33.70 -5.23
N GLY A 397 -39.90 33.20 -4.00
CA GLY A 397 -39.58 31.82 -3.68
C GLY A 397 -40.45 30.81 -4.44
N GLU A 398 -41.73 31.09 -4.64
CA GLU A 398 -42.64 30.24 -5.41
C GLU A 398 -42.26 30.25 -6.90
N ARG A 399 -41.92 31.43 -7.44
CA ARG A 399 -41.43 31.55 -8.82
C ARG A 399 -40.11 30.81 -9.04
N LEU A 400 -39.17 30.91 -8.11
CA LEU A 400 -37.89 30.19 -8.19
C LEU A 400 -38.10 28.67 -8.11
N LEU A 401 -38.95 28.20 -7.19
CA LEU A 401 -39.28 26.78 -7.08
C LEU A 401 -39.95 26.24 -8.36
N ALA A 402 -40.88 27.00 -8.95
CA ALA A 402 -41.52 26.64 -10.20
C ALA A 402 -40.52 26.60 -11.36
N LEU A 403 -39.57 27.53 -11.44
CA LEU A 403 -38.50 27.51 -12.44
C LEU A 403 -37.62 26.26 -12.30
N VAL A 404 -37.22 25.90 -11.07
CA VAL A 404 -36.46 24.67 -10.81
C VAL A 404 -37.25 23.43 -11.22
N ALA A 405 -38.54 23.37 -10.88
CA ALA A 405 -39.40 22.25 -11.26
C ALA A 405 -39.62 22.14 -12.77
N ALA A 406 -39.79 23.27 -13.45
CA ALA A 406 -39.93 23.35 -14.90
C ALA A 406 -38.64 22.93 -15.62
N ALA A 407 -37.47 23.39 -15.16
CA ALA A 407 -36.17 22.98 -15.70
C ALA A 407 -36.01 21.46 -15.61
N ARG A 408 -36.32 20.87 -14.45
CA ARG A 408 -36.28 19.41 -14.26
C ARG A 408 -37.23 18.65 -15.19
N ALA A 409 -38.38 19.23 -15.53
CA ALA A 409 -39.33 18.60 -16.44
C ALA A 409 -38.82 18.57 -17.89
N VAL A 410 -37.92 19.47 -18.26
CA VAL A 410 -37.25 19.51 -19.57
C VAL A 410 -36.06 18.56 -19.58
N ASP A 411 -35.24 18.59 -18.54
CA ASP A 411 -34.05 17.77 -18.38
C ASP A 411 -34.02 17.17 -16.96
N ALA A 412 -34.12 15.85 -16.87
CA ALA A 412 -34.18 15.14 -15.60
C ALA A 412 -32.88 15.21 -14.80
N ASP A 413 -31.76 15.48 -15.49
CA ASP A 413 -30.40 15.50 -14.94
C ASP A 413 -29.86 16.93 -14.75
N VAL A 414 -30.70 17.95 -14.98
CA VAL A 414 -30.34 19.35 -14.77
C VAL A 414 -29.83 19.61 -13.34
N ASP A 415 -28.74 20.38 -13.23
CA ASP A 415 -28.29 21.00 -11.99
C ASP A 415 -28.56 22.52 -12.04
N PRO A 416 -29.71 22.99 -11.51
CA PRO A 416 -30.07 24.40 -11.54
C PRO A 416 -29.09 25.31 -10.79
N GLU A 417 -28.35 24.76 -9.82
CA GLU A 417 -27.35 25.51 -9.05
C GLU A 417 -26.10 25.76 -9.89
N ALA A 418 -25.62 24.75 -10.61
CA ALA A 418 -24.53 24.89 -11.58
C ALA A 418 -24.92 25.82 -12.74
N GLU A 419 -26.12 25.65 -13.31
CA GLU A 419 -26.65 26.48 -14.40
C GLU A 419 -26.73 27.97 -14.00
N LEU A 420 -27.29 28.28 -12.83
CA LEU A 420 -27.37 29.67 -12.37
C LEU A 420 -25.97 30.25 -12.11
N ARG A 421 -25.05 29.45 -11.55
CA ARG A 421 -23.67 29.88 -11.31
C ARG A 421 -22.95 30.21 -12.62
N ALA A 422 -23.08 29.37 -13.64
CA ALA A 422 -22.53 29.60 -14.98
C ALA A 422 -23.12 30.88 -15.62
N ALA A 423 -24.43 31.06 -15.55
CA ALA A 423 -25.10 32.26 -16.06
C ALA A 423 -24.65 33.54 -15.33
N ALA A 424 -24.45 33.47 -14.01
CA ALA A 424 -23.95 34.58 -13.19
C ALA A 424 -22.48 34.89 -13.51
N ALA A 425 -21.63 33.88 -13.71
CA ALA A 425 -20.24 34.05 -14.15
C ALA A 425 -20.18 34.75 -15.51
N ALA A 426 -20.98 34.32 -16.48
CA ALA A 426 -21.07 34.97 -17.79
C ALA A 426 -21.55 36.44 -17.72
N LEU A 427 -22.43 36.78 -16.76
CA LEU A 427 -22.81 38.17 -16.51
C LEU A 427 -21.66 38.98 -15.88
N ARG A 428 -20.97 38.40 -14.88
CA ARG A 428 -19.79 39.00 -14.25
C ARG A 428 -18.70 39.30 -15.28
N ASP A 429 -18.40 38.37 -16.17
CA ASP A 429 -17.32 38.52 -17.14
C ASP A 429 -17.65 39.59 -18.19
N ARG A 430 -18.93 39.67 -18.61
CA ARG A 430 -19.42 40.80 -19.42
C ARG A 430 -19.26 42.13 -18.71
N ALA A 431 -19.60 42.20 -17.42
CA ALA A 431 -19.42 43.43 -16.62
C ALA A 431 -17.93 43.82 -16.53
N ARG A 432 -17.04 42.86 -16.27
CA ARG A 432 -15.58 43.07 -16.22
C ARG A 432 -15.02 43.59 -17.55
N ALA A 433 -15.48 43.05 -18.68
CA ALA A 433 -15.08 43.54 -20.00
C ALA A 433 -15.47 45.02 -20.20
N ILE A 434 -16.69 45.39 -19.79
CA ILE A 434 -17.16 46.79 -19.86
C ILE A 434 -16.35 47.70 -18.93
N GLU A 435 -16.02 47.24 -17.71
CA GLU A 435 -15.17 48.00 -16.77
C GLU A 435 -13.76 48.24 -17.34
N ALA A 436 -13.14 47.23 -17.95
CA ALA A 436 -11.83 47.35 -18.59
C ALA A 436 -11.85 48.37 -19.74
N ASP A 437 -12.89 48.35 -20.57
CA ASP A 437 -13.09 49.30 -21.68
C ASP A 437 -13.39 50.73 -21.20
N ALA A 438 -13.92 50.89 -19.99
CA ALA A 438 -14.20 52.18 -19.37
C ALA A 438 -12.98 52.78 -18.64
N GLY A 439 -12.13 51.93 -18.04
CA GLY A 439 -10.90 52.34 -17.34
C GLY A 439 -9.72 52.66 -18.26
N GLY A 440 -9.80 52.31 -19.55
CA GLY A 440 -8.79 52.60 -20.57
C GLY A 440 -8.97 53.94 -21.31
N ARG A 441 -9.84 54.85 -20.84
CA ARG A 441 -10.09 56.17 -21.45
C ARG A 441 -9.56 57.34 -20.64
#